data_AF-A0ABD4T0G2-F1
#
_entry.id   AF-A0ABD4T0G2-F1
#
_cell.length_a   1.000
_cell.length_b   1.000
_cell.length_c   1.000
_cell.angle_alpha   90.00
_cell.angle_beta   90.00
_cell.angle_gamma   90.00
#
_symmetry.space_group_name_H-M   'P 1'
#
loop_
_entity.id
_entity.type
_entity.pdbx_description
1 polymer ?
#
loop_
_entity_poly.entity_id
_entity_poly.type
_entity_poly.pdbx_seq_one_letter_code
_entity_poly.pdbx_strand_id
1 'polypeptide(L)'
;MITLSLPVQIIALWTVFLFGLVFHTQLALMPLLYGVEVAIPRYQGKTPISHLWGMLGFFVVPMVMIVLTALNTSWIYRIIHLGVTVIYSILNFLHVALDLKVQPIEWYQIALVATMFIVGLGLNGLAVLWILQ
;
A
#
# COMPACT_ATOMS: atom_id res chain seq x y z
N MET A 1 4.16 -2.72 30.40
CA MET A 1 3.96 -2.41 28.96
C MET A 1 2.54 -2.81 28.60
N ILE A 2 1.74 -1.88 28.07
CA ILE A 2 0.39 -2.22 27.56
C ILE A 2 0.58 -2.90 26.20
N THR A 3 0.23 -4.18 26.09
CA THR A 3 0.22 -4.91 24.81
C THR A 3 -1.11 -4.65 24.11
N LEU A 4 -1.09 -4.00 22.95
CA LEU A 4 -2.29 -3.79 22.13
C LEU A 4 -2.80 -5.13 21.59
N SER A 5 -4.12 -5.28 21.39
CA SER A 5 -4.68 -6.47 20.74
C SER A 5 -4.24 -6.56 19.27
N LEU A 6 -4.18 -7.77 18.71
CA LEU A 6 -3.77 -7.98 17.32
C LEU A 6 -4.59 -7.16 16.31
N PRO A 7 -5.93 -7.08 16.40
CA PRO A 7 -6.71 -6.24 15.48
C PRO A 7 -6.31 -4.77 15.53
N VAL A 8 -6.01 -4.23 16.72
CA VAL A 8 -5.57 -2.83 16.86
C VAL A 8 -4.21 -2.60 16.22
N GLN A 9 -3.27 -3.54 16.40
CA GLN A 9 -1.97 -3.47 15.73
C GLN A 9 -2.11 -3.56 14.20
N ILE A 10 -2.96 -4.46 13.69
CA ILE A 10 -3.26 -4.61 12.27
C ILE A 10 -3.87 -3.33 11.69
N ILE A 11 -4.83 -2.72 12.38
CA ILE A 11 -5.44 -1.43 11.97
C ILE A 11 -4.39 -0.33 11.92
N ALA A 12 -3.50 -0.27 12.91
CA ALA A 12 -2.43 0.72 12.93
C ALA A 12 -1.48 0.55 11.72
N LEU A 13 -1.08 -0.69 11.41
CA LEU A 13 -0.22 -0.94 10.24
C LEU A 13 -0.93 -0.63 8.92
N TRP A 14 -2.21 -0.98 8.75
CA TRP A 14 -2.97 -0.58 7.56
C TRP A 14 -3.11 0.94 7.44
N THR A 15 -3.22 1.65 8.56
CA THR A 15 -3.28 3.13 8.58
C THR A 15 -1.96 3.72 8.11
N VAL A 16 -0.84 3.25 8.66
CA VAL A 16 0.50 3.65 8.20
C VAL A 16 0.68 3.35 6.72
N PHE A 17 0.24 2.18 6.27
CA PHE A 17 0.30 1.78 4.87
C PHE A 17 -0.51 2.73 3.97
N LEU A 18 -1.75 3.06 4.35
CA LEU A 18 -2.62 3.98 3.62
C LEU A 18 -2.01 5.37 3.51
N PHE A 19 -1.45 5.91 4.60
CA PHE A 19 -0.74 7.18 4.54
C PHE A 19 0.51 7.10 3.65
N GLY A 20 1.23 5.98 3.67
CA GLY A 20 2.33 5.71 2.75
C GLY A 20 1.91 5.82 1.29
N LEU A 21 0.78 5.21 0.90
CA LEU A 21 0.22 5.32 -0.46
C LEU A 21 -0.10 6.80 -0.83
N VAL A 22 -0.70 7.54 0.10
CA VAL A 22 -1.06 8.95 -0.11
C VAL A 22 0.20 9.78 -0.33
N PHE A 23 1.21 9.63 0.55
CA PHE A 23 2.48 10.34 0.41
C PHE A 23 3.23 9.96 -0.85
N HIS A 24 3.24 8.68 -1.23
CA HIS A 24 3.91 8.22 -2.46
C HIS A 24 3.34 8.92 -3.70
N THR A 25 2.00 8.96 -3.78
CA THR A 25 1.31 9.67 -4.88
C THR A 25 1.57 11.17 -4.83
N GLN A 26 1.51 11.79 -3.65
CA GLN A 26 1.80 13.22 -3.50
C GLN A 26 3.23 13.57 -3.91
N LEU A 27 4.22 12.82 -3.45
CA LEU A 27 5.63 13.01 -3.81
C LEU A 27 5.85 12.86 -5.32
N ALA A 28 5.13 11.95 -5.98
CA ALA A 28 5.25 11.74 -7.42
C ALA A 28 4.63 12.90 -8.22
N LEU A 29 3.63 13.58 -7.64
CA LEU A 29 2.94 14.70 -8.27
C LEU A 29 3.54 16.08 -7.92
N MET A 30 4.39 16.17 -6.88
CA MET A 30 5.01 17.44 -6.48
C MET A 30 5.71 18.20 -7.62
N PRO A 31 6.45 17.58 -8.55
CA PRO A 31 7.09 18.31 -9.65
C PRO A 31 6.12 19.13 -10.51
N LEU A 32 4.84 18.72 -10.62
CA LEU A 32 3.81 19.48 -11.34
C LEU A 32 3.61 20.88 -10.73
N LEU A 33 3.77 21.01 -9.41
CA LEU A 33 3.65 22.29 -8.70
C LEU A 33 4.83 23.22 -8.96
N TYR A 34 5.94 22.69 -9.46
CA TYR A 34 7.13 23.45 -9.87
C TYR A 34 7.18 23.69 -11.39
N GLY A 35 6.08 23.43 -12.11
CA GLY A 35 5.99 23.62 -13.56
C GLY A 35 6.70 22.54 -14.38
N VAL A 36 7.10 21.43 -13.77
CA VAL A 36 7.69 20.28 -14.47
C VAL A 36 6.58 19.41 -15.03
N GLU A 37 6.59 19.14 -16.34
CA GLU A 37 5.68 18.17 -16.94
C GLU A 37 6.05 16.74 -16.54
N VAL A 38 5.15 16.06 -15.83
CA VAL A 38 5.29 14.63 -15.49
C VAL A 38 4.55 13.79 -16.53
N ALA A 39 5.03 13.83 -17.77
CA ALA A 39 4.47 13.01 -18.86
C ALA A 39 5.10 11.62 -18.84
N ILE A 40 4.27 10.57 -18.83
CA ILE A 40 4.78 9.19 -18.94
C ILE A 40 5.18 8.95 -20.40
N PRO A 41 6.47 8.65 -20.71
CA PRO A 41 6.93 8.45 -22.07
C PRO A 41 6.21 7.24 -22.68
N ARG A 42 5.22 7.51 -23.55
CA ARG A 42 4.30 6.60 -24.31
C ARG A 42 2.81 6.86 -24.08
N TYR A 43 2.42 7.64 -23.07
CA TYR A 43 1.03 8.03 -22.89
C TYR A 43 0.77 9.37 -23.61
N GLN A 44 -0.02 9.34 -24.68
CA GLN A 44 -0.55 10.54 -25.33
C GLN A 44 -2.07 10.58 -25.17
N GLY A 45 -2.62 11.75 -24.86
CA GLY A 45 -4.06 11.95 -24.70
C GLY A 45 -4.58 11.79 -23.27
N LYS A 46 -5.86 11.42 -23.12
CA LYS A 46 -6.52 11.35 -21.80
C LYS A 46 -6.14 10.07 -21.05
N THR A 47 -5.99 10.17 -19.73
CA THR A 47 -5.76 9.01 -18.86
C THR A 47 -6.88 7.97 -19.03
N PRO A 48 -6.55 6.69 -19.27
CA PRO A 48 -7.57 5.65 -19.39
C PRO A 48 -8.36 5.50 -18.09
N ILE A 49 -9.69 5.36 -18.18
CA ILE A 49 -10.57 5.26 -17.00
C ILE A 49 -10.21 4.07 -16.10
N SER A 50 -9.67 2.99 -16.68
CA SER A 50 -9.19 1.83 -15.94
C SER A 50 -8.06 2.16 -14.96
N HIS A 51 -7.20 3.11 -15.29
CA HIS A 51 -6.10 3.52 -14.40
C HIS A 51 -6.63 4.30 -13.21
N LEU A 52 -7.66 5.13 -13.41
CA LEU A 52 -8.32 5.87 -12.34
C LEU A 52 -9.01 4.92 -11.36
N TRP A 53 -9.75 3.91 -11.86
CA TRP A 53 -10.35 2.87 -11.03
C TRP A 53 -9.30 2.00 -10.33
N GLY A 54 -8.20 1.69 -11.00
CA GLY A 54 -7.07 0.97 -10.41
C GLY A 54 -6.50 1.73 -9.21
N MET A 55 -6.19 3.02 -9.39
CA MET A 55 -5.70 3.88 -8.32
C MET A 55 -6.70 3.98 -7.16
N LEU A 56 -7.98 4.21 -7.44
CA LEU A 56 -9.02 4.25 -6.41
C LEU A 56 -9.08 2.92 -5.64
N GLY A 57 -9.03 1.79 -6.34
CA GLY A 57 -9.02 0.46 -5.73
C GLY A 57 -7.85 0.27 -4.76
N PHE A 58 -6.65 0.74 -5.13
CA PHE A 58 -5.47 0.68 -4.27
C PHE A 58 -5.62 1.47 -2.96
N PHE A 59 -6.35 2.59 -2.97
CA PHE A 59 -6.63 3.35 -1.73
C PHE A 59 -7.79 2.77 -0.92
N VAL A 60 -8.85 2.32 -1.59
CA VAL A 60 -10.07 1.81 -0.93
C VAL A 60 -9.81 0.50 -0.20
N VAL A 61 -8.98 -0.39 -0.73
CA VAL A 61 -8.71 -1.69 -0.09
C VAL A 61 -8.13 -1.54 1.34
N PRO A 62 -7.06 -0.76 1.59
CA PRO A 62 -6.60 -0.46 2.95
C PRO A 62 -7.70 0.10 3.86
N MET A 63 -8.52 1.03 3.35
CA MET A 63 -9.62 1.63 4.11
C MET A 63 -10.66 0.57 4.53
N VAL A 64 -11.05 -0.30 3.60
CA VAL A 64 -11.96 -1.41 3.85
C VAL A 64 -11.35 -2.41 4.82
N MET A 65 -10.05 -2.72 4.70
CA MET A 65 -9.37 -3.62 5.64
C MET A 65 -9.35 -3.06 7.05
N ILE A 66 -9.17 -1.74 7.23
CA ILE A 66 -9.28 -1.08 8.54
C ILE A 66 -10.68 -1.27 9.14
N VAL A 67 -11.72 -0.94 8.36
CA VAL A 67 -13.12 -1.03 8.82
C VAL A 67 -13.50 -2.47 9.14
N LEU A 68 -13.20 -3.41 8.25
CA LEU A 68 -13.52 -4.82 8.46
C LEU A 68 -12.74 -5.42 9.63
N THR A 69 -11.47 -5.04 9.84
CA THR A 69 -10.71 -5.51 11.00
C THR A 69 -11.30 -5.01 12.31
N ALA A 70 -11.86 -3.79 12.32
CA ALA A 70 -12.52 -3.23 13.49
C ALA A 70 -13.87 -3.91 13.82
N LEU A 71 -14.55 -4.46 12.82
CA LEU A 71 -15.94 -4.91 12.93
C LEU A 71 -16.11 -6.44 12.78
N ASN A 72 -15.09 -7.15 12.31
CA ASN A 72 -15.19 -8.57 11.97
C ASN A 72 -14.03 -9.38 12.55
N THR A 73 -14.37 -10.40 13.33
CA THR A 73 -13.41 -11.31 13.97
C THR A 73 -13.50 -12.75 13.45
N SER A 74 -14.35 -13.00 12.45
CA SER A 74 -14.59 -14.34 11.91
C SER A 74 -13.34 -14.96 11.30
N TRP A 75 -13.20 -16.28 11.45
CA TRP A 75 -12.09 -17.05 10.91
C TRP A 75 -11.88 -16.85 9.40
N ILE A 76 -12.97 -16.90 8.62
CA ILE A 76 -12.94 -16.74 7.16
C ILE A 76 -12.37 -15.36 6.79
N TYR A 77 -12.77 -14.31 7.51
CA TYR A 77 -12.24 -12.97 7.27
C TYR A 77 -10.73 -12.89 7.51
N ARG A 78 -10.22 -13.53 8.57
CA ARG A 78 -8.77 -13.54 8.87
C ARG A 78 -7.96 -14.18 7.73
N ILE A 79 -8.47 -15.26 7.12
CA ILE A 79 -7.85 -15.89 5.95
C ILE A 79 -7.86 -14.96 4.74
N ILE A 80 -9.00 -14.33 4.45
CA ILE A 80 -9.11 -13.37 3.33
C ILE A 80 -8.15 -12.21 3.54
N HIS A 81 -8.09 -11.67 4.76
CA HIS A 81 -7.19 -10.59 5.14
C HIS A 81 -5.73 -10.96 4.90
N LEU A 82 -5.27 -12.13 5.35
CA LEU A 82 -3.92 -12.62 5.05
C LEU A 82 -3.66 -12.70 3.55
N GLY A 83 -4.63 -13.19 2.76
CA GLY A 83 -4.52 -13.22 1.30
C GLY A 83 -4.28 -11.82 0.71
N VAL A 84 -5.02 -10.82 1.19
CA VAL A 84 -4.86 -9.42 0.76
C VAL A 84 -3.49 -8.87 1.15
N THR A 85 -3.03 -9.09 2.39
CA THR A 85 -1.72 -8.56 2.83
C THR A 85 -0.56 -9.17 2.06
N VAL A 86 -0.65 -10.47 1.71
CA VAL A 86 0.34 -11.17 0.88
C VAL A 86 0.38 -10.58 -0.54
N ILE A 87 -0.79 -10.37 -1.16
CA ILE A 87 -0.87 -9.72 -2.49
C ILE A 87 -0.20 -8.35 -2.45
N TYR A 88 -0.51 -7.52 -1.46
CA TYR A 88 0.10 -6.19 -1.30
C TYR A 88 1.62 -6.25 -1.10
N SER A 89 2.11 -7.25 -0.37
CA SER A 89 3.55 -7.44 -0.18
C SER A 89 4.25 -7.80 -1.49
N ILE A 90 3.66 -8.69 -2.29
CA ILE A 90 4.18 -9.05 -3.62
C ILE A 90 4.19 -7.81 -4.52
N LEU A 91 3.09 -7.04 -4.56
CA LEU A 91 2.99 -5.85 -5.39
C LEU A 91 4.02 -4.78 -5.00
N ASN A 92 4.23 -4.52 -3.72
CA ASN A 92 5.26 -3.58 -3.26
C ASN A 92 6.68 -4.06 -3.57
N PHE A 93 6.96 -5.35 -3.41
CA PHE A 93 8.26 -5.91 -3.79
C PHE A 93 8.53 -5.70 -5.28
N LEU A 94 7.55 -6.03 -6.13
CA LEU A 94 7.65 -5.82 -7.57
C LEU A 94 7.81 -4.32 -7.89
N HIS A 95 7.10 -3.44 -7.19
CA HIS A 95 7.22 -2.00 -7.39
C HIS A 95 8.64 -1.49 -7.12
N VAL A 96 9.21 -1.82 -5.95
CA VAL A 96 10.59 -1.48 -5.60
C VAL A 96 11.58 -2.03 -6.64
N ALA A 97 11.40 -3.28 -7.07
CA ALA A 97 12.28 -3.90 -8.05
C ALA A 97 12.18 -3.27 -9.45
N LEU A 98 11.01 -2.74 -9.82
CA LEU A 98 10.79 -2.04 -11.08
C LEU A 98 11.33 -0.61 -11.04
N ASP A 99 11.17 0.11 -9.92
CA ASP A 99 11.67 1.48 -9.78
C ASP A 99 13.19 1.56 -9.89
N LEU A 100 13.91 0.55 -9.40
CA LEU A 100 15.37 0.45 -9.56
C LEU A 100 15.84 0.37 -11.02
N LYS A 101 14.91 0.11 -11.97
CA LYS A 101 15.19 0.05 -13.42
C LYS A 101 14.83 1.34 -14.15
N VAL A 102 14.13 2.27 -13.50
CA VAL A 102 13.74 3.56 -14.07
C VAL A 102 14.87 4.57 -13.87
N GLN A 103 15.13 5.38 -14.90
CA GLN A 103 16.16 6.42 -14.87
C GLN A 103 15.53 7.81 -15.12
N PRO A 104 15.92 8.85 -14.36
CA PRO A 104 16.81 8.79 -13.20
C PRO A 104 16.19 8.02 -12.02
N ILE A 105 17.04 7.52 -11.11
CA ILE A 105 16.57 6.79 -9.93
C ILE A 105 16.07 7.78 -8.88
N GLU A 106 14.78 7.72 -8.57
CA GLU A 106 14.14 8.54 -7.54
C GLU A 106 14.19 7.87 -6.16
N TRP A 107 15.34 7.98 -5.49
CA TRP A 107 15.60 7.28 -4.21
C TRP A 107 14.59 7.54 -3.11
N TYR A 108 14.01 8.75 -3.06
CA TYR A 108 12.99 9.09 -2.05
C TYR A 108 11.69 8.33 -2.28
N GLN A 109 11.32 8.03 -3.53
CA GLN A 109 10.17 7.18 -3.85
C GLN A 109 10.45 5.73 -3.43
N ILE A 110 11.61 5.21 -3.82
CA ILE A 110 12.01 3.84 -3.51
C ILE A 110 12.08 3.62 -2.01
N ALA A 111 12.64 4.56 -1.24
CA ALA A 111 12.70 4.47 0.22
C ALA A 111 11.31 4.41 0.86
N LEU A 112 10.36 5.19 0.37
CA LEU A 112 8.99 5.17 0.86
C LEU A 112 8.29 3.84 0.54
N VAL A 113 8.38 3.36 -0.70
CA VAL A 113 7.74 2.09 -1.09
C VAL A 113 8.41 0.89 -0.40
N ALA A 114 9.73 0.92 -0.20
CA ALA A 114 10.44 -0.09 0.58
C ALA A 114 9.98 -0.11 2.05
N THR A 115 9.71 1.06 2.63
CA THR A 115 9.11 1.15 3.98
C THR A 115 7.72 0.52 3.98
N MET A 116 6.90 0.78 2.97
CA MET A 116 5.58 0.16 2.84
C MET A 116 5.65 -1.36 2.63
N PHE A 117 6.67 -1.85 1.91
CA PHE A 117 6.93 -3.29 1.80
C PHE A 117 7.20 -3.91 3.17
N ILE A 118 8.06 -3.30 3.99
CA ILE A 118 8.35 -3.77 5.36
C ILE A 118 7.08 -3.76 6.22
N VAL A 119 6.27 -2.69 6.15
CA VAL A 119 4.97 -2.63 6.84
C VAL A 119 4.03 -3.76 6.35
N GLY A 120 4.02 -4.07 5.06
CA GLY A 120 3.28 -5.19 4.48
C GLY A 120 3.72 -6.55 5.02
N LEU A 121 5.03 -6.76 5.19
CA LEU A 121 5.55 -7.97 5.85
C LEU A 121 5.12 -8.05 7.31
N GLY A 122 5.10 -6.92 8.02
CA GLY A 122 4.55 -6.83 9.37
C GLY A 122 3.06 -7.21 9.43
N LEU A 123 2.26 -6.72 8.48
CA LEU A 123 0.86 -7.10 8.33
C LEU A 123 0.69 -8.61 8.10
N ASN A 124 1.52 -9.23 7.26
CA ASN A 124 1.50 -10.69 7.07
C ASN A 124 1.78 -11.44 8.36
N GLY A 125 2.81 -11.03 9.11
CA GLY A 125 3.18 -11.64 10.38
C GLY A 125 2.04 -11.55 11.40
N LEU A 126 1.45 -10.37 11.57
CA LEU A 126 0.30 -10.18 12.46
C LEU A 126 -0.94 -10.96 12.00
N ALA A 127 -1.18 -11.04 10.69
CA ALA A 127 -2.30 -11.81 10.14
C ALA A 127 -2.15 -13.31 10.40
N VAL A 128 -0.94 -13.88 10.25
CA VAL A 128 -0.67 -15.28 10.62
C VAL A 128 -0.90 -15.51 12.11
N LEU A 129 -0.34 -14.65 12.97
CA LEU A 129 -0.57 -14.75 14.42
C LEU A 129 -2.06 -14.63 14.77
N TRP A 130 -2.79 -13.77 14.06
CA TRP A 130 -4.21 -13.56 14.30
C TRP A 130 -5.05 -14.76 13.88
N ILE A 131 -4.68 -15.45 12.81
CA ILE A 131 -5.30 -16.73 12.44
C ILE A 131 -5.02 -17.78 13.50
N LEU A 132 -3.81 -17.85 14.07
CA LEU A 132 -3.47 -18.89 15.06
C LEU A 132 -4.14 -18.73 16.44
N GLN A 133 -4.85 -17.62 16.69
CA GLN A 133 -5.60 -17.33 17.92
C GLN A 133 -7.08 -17.71 17.82
#